data_AF-A0A9W8BEI2-F1
#
_entry.id   AF-A0A9W8BEI2-F1
#
_cell.length_a   1.000
_cell.length_b   1.000
_cell.length_c   1.000
_cell.angle_alpha   90.00
_cell.angle_beta   90.00
_cell.angle_gamma   90.00
#
_symmetry.space_group_name_H-M   'P 1'
#
loop_
_entity.id
_entity.type
_entity.pdbx_description
1 polymer ?
#
loop_
_entity_poly.entity_id
_entity_poly.type
_entity_poly.pdbx_seq_one_letter_code
_entity_poly.pdbx_strand_id
1 'polypeptide(L)'
;MGAFDGRLALREALHTGLAWGVLAVVTVWMVLCQEWSDMRWVRAQAGGHGRHGGARDGARDGVLYDVVLAQLPFVRETWVSDAVVNTAGLACVLGCLWQARGWQARAVLVRRVGWMMAALYLLRSFTLSITTLPPSVANCAPVVAADRAGLVALIPGLISGRLSACTDKVFSGHTTILVISLLFWRRYARHWGFIAYSAVHTAAGIASVLLVRLHYSVDVLLAVVLTCAVHHAYYRALEAAVRARRIAARHAHRRNRSLLADDAAYARVPASDDDAQTPPPDALARLFGRRASHRRDNSVAAADAAAAADADAATLANNSPQPDAAHIDLEKAAAAPESLYYASAAGLPYAVDAADSMDLLAINRPLGSALPILVAWMDGLHLR
;
A
#
# COMPACT_ATOMS: atom_id res chain seq x y z
N MET A 1 -6.32 7.41 29.66
CA MET A 1 -5.68 6.54 28.63
C MET A 1 -6.74 5.58 28.10
N GLY A 2 -6.82 5.33 26.79
CA GLY A 2 -7.76 4.33 26.25
C GLY A 2 -7.33 2.90 26.58
N ALA A 3 -8.29 2.02 26.86
CA ALA A 3 -8.01 0.61 27.16
C ALA A 3 -7.35 -0.10 25.97
N PHE A 4 -6.36 -0.95 26.25
CA PHE A 4 -5.66 -1.71 25.20
C PHE A 4 -6.52 -2.89 24.75
N ASP A 5 -7.23 -2.75 23.63
CA ASP A 5 -7.91 -3.88 23.01
C ASP A 5 -6.88 -4.87 22.41
N GLY A 6 -6.56 -5.89 23.20
CA GLY A 6 -5.69 -7.00 22.79
C GLY A 6 -6.21 -7.77 21.57
N ARG A 7 -7.52 -7.76 21.28
CA ARG A 7 -8.07 -8.42 20.08
C ARG A 7 -7.76 -7.61 18.82
N LEU A 8 -7.87 -6.28 18.88
CA LEU A 8 -7.44 -5.39 17.80
C LEU A 8 -5.92 -5.43 17.60
N ALA A 9 -5.14 -5.43 18.69
CA ALA A 9 -3.69 -5.57 18.63
C ALA A 9 -3.26 -6.89 17.99
N LEU A 10 -3.87 -8.02 18.37
CA LEU A 10 -3.64 -9.32 17.76
C LEU A 10 -4.00 -9.33 16.27
N ARG A 11 -5.14 -8.74 15.87
CA ARG A 11 -5.54 -8.66 14.45
C ARG A 11 -4.57 -7.85 13.60
N GLU A 12 -4.15 -6.67 14.07
CA GLU A 12 -3.17 -5.84 13.38
C GLU A 12 -1.78 -6.52 13.32
N ALA A 13 -1.38 -7.23 14.38
CA ALA A 13 -0.16 -8.02 14.40
C ALA A 13 -0.21 -9.20 13.40
N LEU A 14 -1.30 -9.96 13.36
CA LEU A 14 -1.50 -11.06 12.40
C LEU A 14 -1.50 -10.56 10.94
N HIS A 15 -2.21 -9.47 10.65
CA HIS A 15 -2.19 -8.85 9.31
C HIS A 15 -0.81 -8.32 8.90
N THR A 16 0.01 -7.90 9.87
CA THR A 16 1.39 -7.47 9.63
C THR A 16 2.30 -8.67 9.42
N GLY A 17 2.19 -9.71 10.26
CA GLY A 17 2.91 -10.98 10.10
C GLY A 17 2.62 -11.67 8.77
N LEU A 18 1.38 -11.62 8.28
CA LEU A 18 1.01 -12.12 6.95
C LEU A 18 1.78 -11.41 5.82
N ALA A 19 1.90 -10.07 5.86
CA ALA A 19 2.63 -9.31 4.85
C ALA A 19 4.14 -9.66 4.84
N TRP A 20 4.72 -9.89 6.02
CA TRP A 20 6.13 -10.31 6.16
C TRP A 20 6.34 -11.79 5.81
N GLY A 21 5.36 -12.67 6.07
CA GLY A 21 5.36 -14.05 5.60
C GLY A 21 5.31 -14.15 4.07
N VAL A 22 4.47 -13.34 3.41
CA VAL A 22 4.45 -13.25 1.94
C VAL A 22 5.79 -12.71 1.42
N LEU A 23 6.35 -11.65 2.02
CA LEU A 23 7.68 -11.16 1.64
C LEU A 23 8.76 -12.24 1.79
N ALA A 24 8.75 -13.04 2.86
CA ALA A 24 9.71 -14.12 3.06
C ALA A 24 9.59 -15.20 1.97
N VAL A 25 8.38 -15.67 1.67
CA VAL A 25 8.12 -16.65 0.60
C VAL A 25 8.56 -16.10 -0.77
N VAL A 26 8.24 -14.84 -1.07
CA VAL A 26 8.67 -14.17 -2.31
C VAL A 26 10.19 -14.01 -2.37
N THR A 27 10.86 -13.73 -1.24
CA THR A 27 12.33 -13.58 -1.20
C THR A 27 13.01 -14.92 -1.49
N VAL A 28 12.51 -16.02 -0.91
CA VAL A 28 13.00 -17.37 -1.25
C VAL A 28 12.75 -17.70 -2.72
N TRP A 29 11.56 -17.40 -3.25
CA TRP A 29 11.25 -17.59 -4.67
C TRP A 29 12.19 -16.79 -5.60
N MET A 30 12.46 -15.51 -5.28
CA MET A 30 13.41 -14.67 -6.01
C MET A 30 14.83 -15.25 -6.02
N VAL A 31 15.29 -15.82 -4.90
CA VAL A 31 16.60 -16.48 -4.80
C VAL A 31 16.64 -17.77 -5.63
N LEU A 32 15.54 -18.54 -5.69
CA LEU A 32 15.42 -19.70 -6.59
C LEU A 32 15.42 -19.28 -8.08
N CYS A 33 14.76 -18.17 -8.44
CA CYS A 33 14.84 -17.61 -9.80
C CYS A 33 16.25 -17.15 -10.16
N GLN A 34 16.96 -16.50 -9.23
CA GLN A 34 18.34 -16.03 -9.42
C GLN A 34 19.28 -17.20 -9.72
N GLU A 35 19.31 -18.21 -8.86
CA GLU A 35 20.14 -19.41 -9.02
C GLU A 35 19.74 -20.25 -10.25
N TRP A 36 18.47 -20.22 -10.67
CA TRP A 36 18.07 -20.80 -11.95
C TRP A 36 18.63 -20.03 -13.15
N SER A 37 18.77 -18.71 -13.06
CA SER A 37 19.41 -17.89 -14.10
C SER A 37 20.93 -18.08 -14.13
N ASP A 38 21.59 -18.09 -12.96
CA ASP A 38 23.02 -18.40 -12.84
C ASP A 38 23.32 -19.83 -13.37
N MET A 39 22.46 -20.83 -13.11
CA MET A 39 22.51 -22.16 -13.74
C MET A 39 22.37 -22.13 -15.27
N ARG A 40 21.46 -21.32 -15.84
CA ARG A 40 21.30 -21.18 -17.30
C ARG A 40 22.57 -20.59 -17.93
N TRP A 41 23.15 -19.57 -17.31
CA TRP A 41 24.38 -18.92 -17.78
C TRP A 41 25.57 -19.89 -17.83
N VAL A 42 25.85 -20.62 -16.75
CA VAL A 42 26.98 -21.56 -16.68
C VAL A 42 26.84 -22.68 -17.74
N ARG A 43 25.62 -23.18 -17.96
CA ARG A 43 25.35 -24.19 -19.01
C ARG A 43 25.56 -23.64 -20.42
N ALA A 44 25.18 -22.39 -20.68
CA ALA A 44 25.41 -21.74 -21.96
C ALA A 44 26.90 -21.57 -22.27
N GLN A 45 27.71 -21.16 -21.27
CA GLN A 45 29.17 -21.08 -21.44
C GLN A 45 29.80 -22.46 -21.67
N ALA A 46 29.42 -23.48 -20.90
CA ALA A 46 29.94 -24.84 -21.06
C ALA A 46 29.65 -25.44 -22.45
N GLY A 47 28.46 -25.16 -23.02
CA GLY A 47 28.12 -25.58 -24.38
C GLY A 47 28.91 -24.87 -25.49
N GLY A 48 29.41 -23.66 -25.24
CA GLY A 48 30.13 -22.85 -26.23
C GLY A 48 31.51 -23.40 -26.61
N HIS A 49 32.20 -24.06 -25.68
CA HIS A 49 33.56 -24.61 -25.90
C HIS A 49 33.63 -25.73 -26.96
N GLY A 50 32.50 -26.29 -27.41
CA GLY A 50 32.47 -27.38 -28.38
C GLY A 50 32.58 -26.98 -29.86
N ARG A 51 32.57 -25.68 -30.23
CA ARG A 51 32.34 -25.29 -31.64
C ARG A 51 33.36 -24.35 -32.31
N HIS A 52 34.23 -23.66 -31.57
CA HIS A 52 35.34 -22.89 -32.16
C HIS A 52 36.63 -23.07 -31.38
N GLY A 53 37.58 -23.82 -31.94
CA GLY A 53 38.96 -23.87 -31.45
C GLY A 53 39.74 -22.65 -31.91
N GLY A 54 39.72 -21.56 -31.14
CA GLY A 54 40.41 -20.33 -31.50
C GLY A 54 40.59 -19.34 -30.34
N ALA A 55 41.85 -19.16 -29.93
CA ALA A 55 42.37 -18.10 -29.05
C ALA A 55 41.79 -17.97 -27.62
N ARG A 56 42.51 -17.24 -26.76
CA ARG A 56 42.25 -17.14 -25.31
C ARG A 56 41.60 -15.83 -24.88
N ASP A 57 41.12 -15.04 -25.85
CA ASP A 57 40.77 -13.63 -25.67
C ASP A 57 39.29 -13.36 -25.32
N GLY A 58 38.40 -14.33 -25.56
CA GLY A 58 36.94 -14.19 -25.40
C GLY A 58 36.41 -13.91 -23.98
N ALA A 59 37.29 -13.83 -22.97
CA ALA A 59 36.92 -13.38 -21.63
C ALA A 59 36.51 -11.89 -21.56
N ARG A 60 36.80 -11.10 -22.61
CA ARG A 60 36.38 -9.69 -22.73
C ARG A 60 35.01 -9.51 -23.39
N ASP A 61 34.58 -10.44 -24.23
CA ASP A 61 33.39 -10.30 -25.08
C ASP A 61 32.07 -10.57 -24.34
N GLY A 62 32.14 -10.95 -23.06
CA GLY A 62 30.98 -11.30 -22.25
C GLY A 62 30.21 -10.13 -21.62
N VAL A 63 30.81 -8.95 -21.46
CA VAL A 63 30.17 -7.81 -20.75
C VAL A 63 29.50 -6.87 -21.74
N LEU A 64 28.26 -6.45 -21.48
CA LEU A 64 27.57 -5.48 -22.35
C LEU A 64 28.24 -4.10 -22.26
N TYR A 65 28.34 -3.40 -23.38
CA TYR A 65 28.77 -2.02 -23.40
C TYR A 65 27.70 -1.11 -22.79
N ASP A 66 28.07 -0.36 -21.75
CA ASP A 66 27.20 0.56 -21.02
C ASP A 66 27.81 1.97 -21.08
N VAL A 67 27.07 2.91 -21.66
CA VAL A 67 27.52 4.30 -21.92
C VAL A 67 27.82 5.05 -20.61
N VAL A 68 27.08 4.78 -19.53
CA VAL A 68 27.27 5.45 -18.23
C VAL A 68 28.48 4.85 -17.53
N LEU A 69 28.59 3.52 -17.48
CA LEU A 69 29.74 2.83 -16.90
C LEU A 69 31.02 3.05 -17.72
N ALA A 70 30.96 3.40 -19.01
CA ALA A 70 32.12 3.80 -19.78
C ALA A 70 32.77 5.11 -19.29
N GLN A 71 31.98 6.01 -18.70
CA GLN A 71 32.45 7.32 -18.20
C GLN A 71 32.83 7.32 -16.71
N LEU A 72 32.47 6.26 -15.95
CA LEU A 72 32.65 6.21 -14.50
C LEU A 72 33.91 5.40 -14.08
N PRO A 73 34.74 5.93 -13.15
CA PRO A 73 35.89 5.18 -12.62
C PRO A 73 35.42 3.93 -11.85
N PHE A 74 36.16 2.84 -11.98
CA PHE A 74 35.83 1.58 -11.32
C PHE A 74 36.41 1.51 -9.90
N VAL A 75 35.55 1.29 -8.92
CA VAL A 75 35.91 1.06 -7.51
C VAL A 75 35.77 -0.43 -7.18
N ARG A 76 36.78 -1.03 -6.54
CA ARG A 76 36.76 -2.48 -6.21
C ARG A 76 36.01 -2.81 -4.92
N GLU A 77 35.83 -1.84 -4.04
CA GLU A 77 35.29 -1.98 -2.70
C GLU A 77 33.75 -2.10 -2.70
N THR A 78 33.22 -3.25 -3.13
CA THR A 78 31.77 -3.51 -3.23
C THR A 78 31.01 -3.27 -1.93
N TRP A 79 31.62 -3.61 -0.79
CA TRP A 79 31.03 -3.46 0.55
C TRP A 79 30.58 -2.02 0.87
N VAL A 80 31.19 -1.00 0.25
CA VAL A 80 30.79 0.40 0.41
C VAL A 80 29.37 0.62 -0.09
N SER A 81 29.03 0.00 -1.23
CA SER A 81 27.68 0.07 -1.80
C SER A 81 26.65 -0.62 -0.90
N ASP A 82 26.98 -1.81 -0.39
CA ASP A 82 26.11 -2.54 0.54
C ASP A 82 25.92 -1.77 1.86
N ALA A 83 26.97 -1.15 2.41
CA ALA A 83 26.88 -0.37 3.63
C ALA A 83 25.98 0.88 3.48
N VAL A 84 26.12 1.61 2.37
CA VAL A 84 25.27 2.79 2.06
C VAL A 84 23.81 2.36 1.87
N VAL A 85 23.56 1.28 1.12
CA VAL A 85 22.20 0.77 0.88
C VAL A 85 21.53 0.28 2.17
N ASN A 86 22.24 -0.48 3.00
CA ASN A 86 21.72 -0.99 4.26
C ASN A 86 21.49 0.12 5.29
N THR A 87 22.38 1.12 5.37
CA THR A 87 22.18 2.26 6.29
C THR A 87 21.05 3.17 5.84
N ALA A 88 20.84 3.39 4.53
CA ALA A 88 19.67 4.11 4.01
C ALA A 88 18.35 3.42 4.39
N GLY A 89 18.26 2.10 4.18
CA GLY A 89 17.09 1.30 4.53
C GLY A 89 16.81 1.28 6.05
N LEU A 90 17.84 1.06 6.86
CA LEU A 90 17.75 1.08 8.32
C LEU A 90 17.31 2.46 8.85
N ALA A 91 17.93 3.54 8.35
CA ALA A 91 17.57 4.90 8.71
C ALA A 91 16.12 5.21 8.34
N CYS A 92 15.64 4.77 7.17
CA CYS A 92 14.25 4.93 6.78
C CYS A 92 13.28 4.19 7.72
N VAL A 93 13.53 2.91 8.00
CA VAL A 93 12.64 2.11 8.88
C VAL A 93 12.60 2.70 10.29
N LEU A 94 13.76 2.96 10.91
CA LEU A 94 13.82 3.51 12.27
C LEU A 94 13.28 4.94 12.34
N GLY A 95 13.64 5.81 11.39
CA GLY A 95 13.19 7.20 11.35
C GLY A 95 11.69 7.35 11.08
N CYS A 96 11.10 6.47 10.26
CA CYS A 96 9.65 6.42 10.08
C CYS A 96 8.93 5.84 11.31
N LEU A 97 9.49 4.81 11.97
CA LEU A 97 8.93 4.24 13.20
C LEU A 97 8.96 5.22 14.39
N TRP A 98 10.00 6.05 14.50
CA TRP A 98 10.08 7.14 15.48
C TRP A 98 8.93 8.14 15.26
N GLN A 99 8.79 8.65 14.04
CA GLN A 99 7.77 9.66 13.69
C GLN A 99 6.33 9.13 13.74
N ALA A 100 6.13 7.81 13.60
CA ALA A 100 4.84 7.15 13.75
C ALA A 100 4.39 7.16 15.23
N ARG A 101 3.42 8.03 15.54
CA ARG A 101 2.76 8.12 16.85
C ARG A 101 1.77 6.97 17.03
N GLY A 102 1.94 6.21 18.12
CA GLY A 102 1.08 5.08 18.48
C GLY A 102 1.45 3.76 17.79
N TRP A 103 1.12 2.64 18.43
CA TRP A 103 1.49 1.30 17.95
C TRP A 103 0.79 0.93 16.63
N GLN A 104 -0.47 1.35 16.44
CA GLN A 104 -1.22 1.12 15.20
C GLN A 104 -0.55 1.75 13.97
N ALA A 105 -0.11 3.00 14.08
CA ALA A 105 0.58 3.70 12.98
C ALA A 105 1.90 3.00 12.61
N ARG A 106 2.62 2.47 13.61
CA ARG A 106 3.86 1.68 13.41
C ARG A 106 3.57 0.35 12.71
N ALA A 107 2.56 -0.40 13.16
CA ALA A 107 2.15 -1.66 12.53
C ALA A 107 1.70 -1.45 11.06
N VAL A 108 0.85 -0.45 10.80
CA VAL A 108 0.43 -0.06 9.44
C VAL A 108 1.63 0.27 8.55
N LEU A 109 2.63 1.02 9.06
CA LEU A 109 3.82 1.37 8.28
C LEU A 109 4.70 0.15 7.97
N VAL A 110 4.94 -0.72 8.96
CA VAL A 110 5.70 -1.98 8.81
C VAL A 110 5.01 -2.95 7.85
N ARG A 111 3.67 -3.01 7.87
CA ARG A 111 2.86 -3.80 6.92
C ARG A 111 2.98 -3.25 5.48
N ARG A 112 2.97 -1.92 5.30
CA ARG A 112 3.14 -1.27 3.99
C ARG A 112 4.51 -1.56 3.38
N VAL A 113 5.58 -1.51 4.17
CA VAL A 113 6.93 -1.89 3.73
C VAL A 113 6.92 -3.33 3.24
N GLY A 114 6.41 -4.28 4.05
CA GLY A 114 6.34 -5.70 3.69
C GLY A 114 5.63 -5.95 2.35
N TRP A 115 4.44 -5.37 2.16
CA TRP A 115 3.68 -5.53 0.92
C TRP A 115 4.33 -4.89 -0.32
N MET A 116 4.88 -3.68 -0.20
CA MET A 116 5.54 -3.03 -1.35
C MET A 116 6.85 -3.74 -1.73
N MET A 117 7.65 -4.18 -0.75
CA MET A 117 8.84 -4.98 -1.02
C MET A 117 8.49 -6.34 -1.65
N ALA A 118 7.41 -7.00 -1.22
CA ALA A 118 6.97 -8.26 -1.82
C ALA A 118 6.53 -8.07 -3.29
N ALA A 119 5.83 -6.98 -3.61
CA ALA A 119 5.47 -6.67 -5.00
C ALA A 119 6.71 -6.39 -5.87
N LEU A 120 7.71 -5.69 -5.32
CA LEU A 120 8.96 -5.37 -6.03
C LEU A 120 9.84 -6.62 -6.23
N TYR A 121 9.95 -7.49 -5.24
CA TYR A 121 10.70 -8.75 -5.38
C TYR A 121 10.01 -9.74 -6.31
N LEU A 122 8.67 -9.79 -6.37
CA LEU A 122 7.93 -10.55 -7.40
C LEU A 122 8.25 -10.04 -8.81
N LEU A 123 8.26 -8.71 -9.02
CA LEU A 123 8.66 -8.12 -10.31
C LEU A 123 10.11 -8.50 -10.67
N ARG A 124 11.03 -8.56 -9.69
CA ARG A 124 12.40 -9.07 -9.93
C ARG A 124 12.40 -10.56 -10.28
N SER A 125 11.64 -11.42 -9.59
CA SER A 125 11.49 -12.84 -9.94
C SER A 125 11.03 -13.04 -11.39
N PHE A 126 10.11 -12.22 -11.89
CA PHE A 126 9.69 -12.28 -13.30
C PHE A 126 10.81 -11.90 -14.26
N THR A 127 11.55 -10.80 -14.02
CA THR A 127 12.70 -10.44 -14.87
C THR A 127 13.77 -11.54 -14.90
N LEU A 128 14.10 -12.11 -13.74
CA LEU A 128 15.08 -13.19 -13.57
C LEU A 128 14.65 -14.51 -14.22
N SER A 129 13.34 -14.75 -14.35
CA SER A 129 12.83 -15.98 -14.99
C SER A 129 12.85 -15.87 -16.52
N ILE A 130 12.52 -14.69 -17.05
CA ILE A 130 12.34 -14.49 -18.50
C ILE A 130 13.69 -14.28 -19.21
N THR A 131 14.58 -13.49 -18.62
CA THR A 131 15.88 -13.11 -19.23
C THR A 131 17.03 -13.79 -18.50
N THR A 132 18.22 -13.81 -19.10
CA THR A 132 19.50 -14.00 -18.40
C THR A 132 20.50 -13.02 -19.02
N LEU A 133 20.98 -12.04 -18.25
CA LEU A 133 22.08 -11.16 -18.67
C LEU A 133 23.45 -11.64 -18.17
N PRO A 134 24.54 -11.40 -18.92
CA PRO A 134 25.90 -11.60 -18.42
C PRO A 134 26.22 -10.70 -17.22
N PRO A 135 27.22 -11.05 -16.39
CA PRO A 135 27.68 -10.21 -15.30
C PRO A 135 28.22 -8.86 -15.80
N SER A 136 28.00 -7.80 -15.03
CA SER A 136 28.51 -6.44 -15.26
C SER A 136 30.03 -6.28 -15.06
N VAL A 137 30.70 -7.32 -14.53
CA VAL A 137 32.16 -7.40 -14.40
C VAL A 137 32.64 -8.78 -14.85
N ALA A 138 33.67 -8.82 -15.71
CA ALA A 138 34.12 -10.04 -16.40
C ALA A 138 34.60 -11.18 -15.48
N ASN A 139 35.03 -10.84 -14.26
CA ASN A 139 35.62 -11.81 -13.31
C ASN A 139 34.58 -12.43 -12.34
N CYS A 140 33.28 -12.24 -12.57
CA CYS A 140 32.25 -12.75 -11.66
C CYS A 140 31.81 -14.18 -12.04
N ALA A 141 32.26 -15.18 -11.28
CA ALA A 141 31.81 -16.57 -11.39
C ALA A 141 30.71 -16.87 -10.34
N PRO A 142 29.49 -17.28 -10.73
CA PRO A 142 28.43 -17.62 -9.78
C PRO A 142 28.71 -18.92 -9.04
N VAL A 143 28.33 -18.98 -7.76
CA VAL A 143 28.39 -20.19 -6.93
C VAL A 143 27.08 -20.97 -7.10
N VAL A 144 27.07 -21.87 -8.08
CA VAL A 144 25.92 -22.72 -8.45
C VAL A 144 25.84 -23.97 -7.57
N ALA A 145 24.63 -24.39 -7.22
CA ALA A 145 24.36 -25.60 -6.46
C ALA A 145 24.60 -26.88 -7.29
N ALA A 146 25.43 -27.79 -6.76
CA ALA A 146 25.61 -29.12 -7.35
C ALA A 146 24.40 -30.05 -7.12
N ASP A 147 23.67 -29.86 -6.01
CA ASP A 147 22.58 -30.72 -5.58
C ASP A 147 21.48 -29.94 -4.80
N ARG A 148 20.43 -30.65 -4.36
CA ARG A 148 19.30 -30.05 -3.63
C ARG A 148 19.67 -29.60 -2.20
N ALA A 149 20.58 -30.29 -1.51
CA ALA A 149 21.04 -29.89 -0.19
C ALA A 149 21.94 -28.65 -0.28
N GLY A 150 22.85 -28.61 -1.26
CA GLY A 150 23.63 -27.43 -1.61
C GLY A 150 22.75 -26.21 -1.89
N LEU A 151 21.71 -26.35 -2.72
CA LEU A 151 20.75 -25.27 -3.00
C LEU A 151 20.14 -24.68 -1.71
N VAL A 152 19.69 -25.54 -0.79
CA VAL A 152 19.13 -25.09 0.50
C VAL A 152 20.18 -24.41 1.38
N ALA A 153 21.43 -24.88 1.36
CA ALA A 153 22.54 -24.28 2.10
C ALA A 153 23.00 -22.92 1.53
N LEU A 154 22.84 -22.67 0.22
CA LEU A 154 23.18 -21.39 -0.40
C LEU A 154 22.14 -20.29 -0.13
N ILE A 155 20.85 -20.63 0.05
CA ILE A 155 19.76 -19.64 0.23
C ILE A 155 20.06 -18.58 1.31
N PRO A 156 20.49 -18.91 2.54
CA PRO A 156 20.85 -17.90 3.55
C PRO A 156 22.00 -17.00 3.13
N GLY A 157 22.96 -17.52 2.34
CA GLY A 157 24.10 -16.76 1.83
C GLY A 157 23.71 -15.78 0.72
N LEU A 158 22.80 -16.16 -0.18
CA LEU A 158 22.24 -15.25 -1.19
C LEU A 158 21.31 -14.19 -0.56
N ILE A 159 20.45 -14.57 0.39
CA ILE A 159 19.56 -13.62 1.10
C ILE A 159 20.37 -12.58 1.90
N SER A 160 21.49 -12.98 2.52
CA SER A 160 22.35 -12.09 3.29
C SER A 160 23.39 -11.32 2.46
N GLY A 161 23.41 -11.48 1.13
CA GLY A 161 24.39 -10.85 0.24
C GLY A 161 25.82 -11.38 0.38
N ARG A 162 26.08 -12.33 1.29
CA ARG A 162 27.40 -12.94 1.51
C ARG A 162 27.88 -13.76 0.32
N LEU A 163 26.95 -14.31 -0.44
CA LEU A 163 27.22 -14.96 -1.73
C LEU A 163 26.81 -14.00 -2.84
N SER A 164 27.79 -13.56 -3.63
CA SER A 164 27.56 -12.67 -4.77
C SER A 164 26.90 -13.44 -5.92
N ALA A 165 25.59 -13.27 -6.08
CA ALA A 165 24.91 -13.62 -7.32
C ALA A 165 25.54 -12.83 -8.48
N CYS A 166 26.10 -13.52 -9.47
CA CYS A 166 26.95 -12.88 -10.46
C CYS A 166 26.19 -12.42 -11.69
N THR A 167 25.35 -13.28 -12.26
CA THR A 167 24.65 -13.02 -13.50
C THR A 167 23.32 -12.30 -13.26
N ASP A 168 22.66 -11.96 -14.36
CA ASP A 168 21.25 -11.60 -14.44
C ASP A 168 20.75 -10.63 -13.35
N LYS A 169 20.95 -9.35 -13.61
CA LYS A 169 20.77 -8.27 -12.64
C LYS A 169 19.75 -7.21 -13.04
N VAL A 170 18.97 -7.48 -14.09
CA VAL A 170 18.00 -6.62 -14.82
C VAL A 170 17.20 -5.62 -13.97
N PHE A 171 16.85 -5.97 -12.73
CA PHE A 171 16.14 -5.07 -11.81
C PHE A 171 16.92 -4.95 -10.49
N SER A 172 17.56 -3.80 -10.26
CA SER A 172 18.44 -3.58 -9.11
C SER A 172 17.76 -3.55 -7.74
N GLY A 173 18.10 -4.52 -6.88
CA GLY A 173 17.60 -4.60 -5.49
C GLY A 173 18.15 -3.49 -4.60
N HIS A 174 19.44 -3.17 -4.71
CA HIS A 174 20.07 -2.05 -4.02
C HIS A 174 19.38 -0.72 -4.35
N THR A 175 19.16 -0.45 -5.64
CA THR A 175 18.46 0.75 -6.11
C THR A 175 17.01 0.75 -5.64
N THR A 176 16.33 -0.40 -5.62
CA THR A 176 14.97 -0.54 -5.06
C THR A 176 14.91 -0.08 -3.61
N ILE A 177 15.84 -0.53 -2.76
CA ILE A 177 15.92 -0.16 -1.34
C ILE A 177 16.19 1.35 -1.18
N LEU A 178 17.10 1.91 -1.96
CA LEU A 178 17.42 3.35 -1.93
C LEU A 178 16.25 4.22 -2.38
N VAL A 179 15.53 3.83 -3.44
CA VAL A 179 14.40 4.60 -3.99
C VAL A 179 13.16 4.46 -3.11
N ILE A 180 12.82 3.26 -2.64
CA ILE A 180 11.65 3.08 -1.75
C ILE A 180 11.85 3.82 -0.44
N SER A 181 13.08 3.86 0.10
CA SER A 181 13.43 4.65 1.28
C SER A 181 13.16 6.14 1.08
N LEU A 182 13.63 6.72 -0.05
CA LEU A 182 13.35 8.12 -0.40
C LEU A 182 11.85 8.40 -0.54
N LEU A 183 11.09 7.50 -1.16
CA LEU A 183 9.65 7.65 -1.33
C LEU A 183 8.90 7.57 0.01
N PHE A 184 9.31 6.69 0.93
CA PHE A 184 8.79 6.64 2.29
C PHE A 184 9.13 7.91 3.08
N TRP A 185 10.37 8.40 3.04
CA TRP A 185 10.72 9.69 3.65
C TRP A 185 9.89 10.84 3.07
N ARG A 186 9.70 10.91 1.74
CA ARG A 186 8.82 11.90 1.09
C ARG A 186 7.35 11.78 1.51
N ARG A 187 6.87 10.60 1.92
CA ARG A 187 5.46 10.37 2.32
C ARG A 187 5.22 10.56 3.83
N TYR A 188 6.24 10.35 4.67
CA TYR A 188 6.11 10.25 6.14
C TYR A 188 6.96 11.23 6.95
N ALA A 189 7.97 11.89 6.35
CA ALA A 189 8.77 12.89 7.05
C ALA A 189 7.90 14.08 7.48
N ARG A 190 8.05 14.51 8.74
CA ARG A 190 7.42 15.75 9.25
C ARG A 190 8.28 16.99 9.00
N HIS A 191 9.54 16.82 8.63
CA HIS A 191 10.51 17.90 8.43
C HIS A 191 11.30 17.68 7.13
N TRP A 192 11.45 18.74 6.34
CA TRP A 192 12.08 18.70 5.00
C TRP A 192 13.53 18.21 5.05
N GLY A 193 14.27 18.46 6.14
CA GLY A 193 15.66 18.04 6.30
C GLY A 193 15.85 16.52 6.22
N PHE A 194 14.87 15.71 6.63
CA PHE A 194 14.94 14.26 6.45
C PHE A 194 14.77 13.82 4.99
N ILE A 195 13.96 14.57 4.23
CA ILE A 195 13.78 14.35 2.79
C ILE A 195 15.06 14.74 2.04
N ALA A 196 15.68 15.87 2.40
CA ALA A 196 16.96 16.31 1.83
C ALA A 196 18.08 15.30 2.15
N TYR A 197 18.20 14.87 3.42
CA TYR A 197 19.11 13.79 3.83
C TYR A 197 18.91 12.53 2.99
N SER A 198 17.67 12.04 2.88
CA SER A 198 17.40 10.83 2.10
C SER A 198 17.65 11.02 0.61
N ALA A 199 17.43 12.21 0.04
CA ALA A 199 17.70 12.47 -1.38
C ALA A 199 19.21 12.40 -1.67
N VAL A 200 20.04 13.01 -0.81
CA VAL A 200 21.50 12.93 -0.89
C VAL A 200 21.98 11.49 -0.67
N HIS A 201 21.43 10.78 0.32
CA HIS A 201 21.80 9.38 0.59
C HIS A 201 21.43 8.45 -0.58
N THR A 202 20.22 8.59 -1.14
CA THR A 202 19.78 7.82 -2.31
C THR A 202 20.64 8.14 -3.55
N ALA A 203 21.02 9.39 -3.78
CA ALA A 203 21.92 9.76 -4.87
C ALA A 203 23.34 9.17 -4.67
N ALA A 204 23.89 9.24 -3.46
CA ALA A 204 25.19 8.66 -3.12
C ALA A 204 25.19 7.13 -3.25
N GLY A 205 24.10 6.46 -2.87
CA GLY A 205 23.92 5.01 -3.02
C GLY A 205 23.76 4.56 -4.48
N ILE A 206 23.07 5.35 -5.31
CA ILE A 206 22.98 5.07 -6.75
C ILE A 206 24.36 5.26 -7.40
N ALA A 207 25.09 6.31 -7.01
CA ALA A 207 26.46 6.52 -7.46
C ALA A 207 27.40 5.37 -7.05
N SER A 208 27.34 4.89 -5.80
CA SER A 208 28.20 3.79 -5.34
C SER A 208 27.90 2.49 -6.10
N VAL A 209 26.64 2.10 -6.27
CA VAL A 209 26.22 0.93 -7.07
C VAL A 209 26.82 0.93 -8.48
N LEU A 210 26.84 2.10 -9.15
CA LEU A 210 27.43 2.26 -10.48
C LEU A 210 28.97 2.25 -10.46
N LEU A 211 29.59 2.94 -9.50
CA LEU A 211 31.06 3.01 -9.37
C LEU A 211 31.69 1.64 -9.10
N VAL A 212 31.04 0.79 -8.29
CA VAL A 212 31.49 -0.60 -8.07
C VAL A 212 30.99 -1.58 -9.14
N ARG A 213 30.29 -1.08 -10.18
CA ARG A 213 29.73 -1.87 -11.30
C ARG A 213 28.91 -3.07 -10.85
N LEU A 214 28.18 -2.96 -9.73
CA LEU A 214 27.30 -4.01 -9.21
C LEU A 214 26.12 -4.29 -10.16
N HIS A 215 25.77 -3.32 -11.00
CA HIS A 215 24.63 -3.31 -11.90
C HIS A 215 24.96 -2.55 -13.18
N TYR A 216 24.26 -2.85 -14.28
CA TYR A 216 24.22 -1.95 -15.43
C TYR A 216 23.35 -0.72 -15.12
N SER A 217 23.61 0.39 -15.79
CA SER A 217 22.83 1.63 -15.62
C SER A 217 21.35 1.46 -16.01
N VAL A 218 21.05 0.55 -16.96
CA VAL A 218 19.69 0.16 -17.29
C VAL A 218 18.97 -0.56 -16.14
N ASP A 219 19.68 -1.39 -15.36
CA ASP A 219 19.10 -2.07 -14.18
C ASP A 219 18.69 -1.07 -13.09
N VAL A 220 19.51 -0.03 -12.93
CA VAL A 220 19.30 1.08 -11.99
C VAL A 220 18.13 1.94 -12.47
N LEU A 221 18.08 2.30 -13.76
CA LEU A 221 16.97 3.06 -14.34
C LEU A 221 15.63 2.30 -14.22
N LEU A 222 15.62 1.01 -14.58
CA LEU A 222 14.42 0.17 -14.44
C LEU A 222 14.00 0.07 -12.97
N ALA A 223 14.93 -0.05 -12.04
CA ALA A 223 14.63 -0.08 -10.62
C ALA A 223 14.00 1.22 -10.11
N VAL A 224 14.50 2.39 -10.52
CA VAL A 224 13.89 3.70 -10.20
C VAL A 224 12.46 3.75 -10.73
N VAL A 225 12.24 3.38 -11.99
CA VAL A 225 10.92 3.44 -12.65
C VAL A 225 9.91 2.48 -11.99
N LEU A 226 10.26 1.21 -11.80
CA LEU A 226 9.36 0.21 -11.21
C LEU A 226 9.06 0.51 -9.73
N THR A 227 10.07 0.95 -8.96
CA THR A 227 9.87 1.32 -7.54
C THR A 227 8.96 2.52 -7.40
N CYS A 228 9.13 3.54 -8.24
CA CYS A 228 8.19 4.66 -8.34
C CYS A 228 6.79 4.18 -8.76
N ALA A 229 6.67 3.32 -9.77
CA ALA A 229 5.38 2.84 -10.27
C ALA A 229 4.59 2.07 -9.20
N VAL A 230 5.21 1.10 -8.52
CA VAL A 230 4.58 0.30 -7.44
C VAL A 230 4.15 1.20 -6.29
N HIS A 231 5.02 2.11 -5.83
CA HIS A 231 4.70 3.04 -4.76
C HIS A 231 3.50 3.93 -5.10
N HIS A 232 3.50 4.57 -6.28
CA HIS A 232 2.40 5.44 -6.69
C HIS A 232 1.10 4.66 -6.95
N ALA A 233 1.17 3.46 -7.51
CA ALA A 233 0.00 2.58 -7.67
C ALA A 233 -0.61 2.21 -6.31
N TYR A 234 0.22 1.79 -5.35
CA TYR A 234 -0.21 1.44 -3.99
C TYR A 234 -0.91 2.62 -3.29
N TYR A 235 -0.30 3.81 -3.27
CA TYR A 235 -0.90 4.97 -2.61
C TYR A 235 -2.13 5.52 -3.35
N ARG A 236 -2.18 5.53 -4.69
CA ARG A 236 -3.38 5.93 -5.44
C ARG A 236 -4.56 4.99 -5.19
N ALA A 237 -4.32 3.68 -5.14
CA ALA A 237 -5.33 2.68 -4.82
C ALA A 237 -5.84 2.80 -3.37
N LEU A 238 -4.92 2.98 -2.41
CA LEU A 238 -5.24 3.23 -1.00
C LEU A 238 -6.12 4.49 -0.84
N GLU A 239 -5.76 5.59 -1.49
CA GLU A 239 -6.52 6.84 -1.43
C GLU A 239 -7.89 6.73 -2.10
N ALA A 240 -8.01 5.96 -3.19
CA ALA A 240 -9.31 5.64 -3.79
C ALA A 240 -10.21 4.87 -2.80
N ALA A 241 -9.67 3.85 -2.11
CA ALA A 241 -10.40 3.11 -1.09
C ALA A 241 -10.83 3.97 0.11
N VAL A 242 -9.95 4.86 0.60
CA VAL A 242 -10.28 5.80 1.68
C VAL A 242 -11.34 6.81 1.23
N ARG A 243 -11.30 7.30 -0.01
CA ARG A 243 -12.36 8.15 -0.58
C ARG A 243 -13.69 7.40 -0.65
N ALA A 244 -13.72 6.18 -1.19
CA ALA A 244 -14.93 5.37 -1.29
C ALA A 244 -15.58 5.11 0.08
N ARG A 245 -14.78 4.76 1.09
CA ARG A 245 -15.26 4.59 2.48
C ARG A 245 -15.85 5.87 3.08
N ARG A 246 -15.19 7.02 2.89
CA ARG A 246 -15.70 8.33 3.35
C ARG A 246 -17.01 8.71 2.68
N ILE A 247 -17.18 8.39 1.40
CA ILE A 247 -18.43 8.59 0.66
C ILE A 247 -19.52 7.67 1.22
N ALA A 248 -19.28 6.36 1.35
CA ALA A 248 -20.25 5.41 1.92
C ALA A 248 -20.70 5.81 3.34
N ALA A 249 -19.77 6.23 4.22
CA ALA A 249 -20.09 6.70 5.56
C ALA A 249 -20.98 7.97 5.56
N ARG A 250 -20.74 8.91 4.63
CA ARG A 250 -21.60 10.09 4.45
C ARG A 250 -23.01 9.73 3.97
N HIS A 251 -23.14 8.77 3.06
CA HIS A 251 -24.46 8.28 2.62
C HIS A 251 -25.21 7.55 3.75
N ALA A 252 -24.53 6.71 4.52
CA ALA A 252 -25.11 6.04 5.69
C ALA A 252 -25.59 7.06 6.74
N HIS A 253 -24.78 8.06 7.07
CA HIS A 253 -25.17 9.13 8.00
C HIS A 253 -26.35 9.96 7.46
N ARG A 254 -26.36 10.32 6.17
CA ARG A 254 -27.51 11.00 5.54
C ARG A 254 -28.79 10.17 5.60
N ARG A 255 -28.73 8.86 5.30
CA ARG A 255 -29.89 7.95 5.36
C ARG A 255 -30.42 7.77 6.78
N ASN A 256 -29.53 7.64 7.77
CA ASN A 256 -29.95 7.53 9.16
C ASN A 256 -30.58 8.86 9.65
N ARG A 257 -30.08 10.01 9.18
CA ARG A 257 -30.68 11.32 9.46
C ARG A 257 -32.03 11.53 8.76
N SER A 258 -32.26 10.99 7.56
CA SER A 258 -33.59 11.06 6.92
C SER A 258 -34.60 10.19 7.68
N LEU A 259 -34.25 8.93 7.98
CA LEU A 259 -35.12 8.04 8.78
C LEU A 259 -35.54 8.67 10.11
N LEU A 260 -34.58 9.22 10.88
CA LEU A 260 -34.88 9.93 12.12
C LEU A 260 -35.73 11.21 11.93
N ALA A 261 -35.70 11.83 10.76
CA ALA A 261 -36.55 12.99 10.44
C ALA A 261 -37.96 12.55 10.01
N ASP A 262 -38.08 11.42 9.31
CA ASP A 262 -39.35 10.80 8.92
C ASP A 262 -40.09 10.29 10.18
N ASP A 263 -39.40 9.58 11.08
CA ASP A 263 -39.91 9.15 12.39
C ASP A 263 -40.37 10.36 13.24
N ALA A 264 -39.55 11.42 13.29
CA ALA A 264 -39.85 12.66 14.03
C ALA A 264 -40.83 13.61 13.30
N ALA A 265 -41.30 13.24 12.10
CA ALA A 265 -42.45 13.85 11.43
C ALA A 265 -43.73 13.05 11.72
N TYR A 266 -43.66 11.72 11.67
CA TYR A 266 -44.75 10.82 12.04
C TYR A 266 -45.18 11.05 13.51
N ALA A 267 -44.21 11.14 14.43
CA ALA A 267 -44.44 11.45 15.85
C ALA A 267 -44.88 12.91 16.14
N ARG A 268 -45.07 13.74 15.10
CA ARG A 268 -45.57 15.13 15.21
C ARG A 268 -46.89 15.38 14.46
N VAL A 269 -47.52 14.34 13.94
CA VAL A 269 -48.96 14.39 13.65
C VAL A 269 -49.69 14.50 14.99
N PRO A 270 -50.45 15.57 15.27
CA PRO A 270 -51.29 15.61 16.46
C PRO A 270 -52.31 14.48 16.42
N ALA A 271 -52.64 13.89 17.56
CA ALA A 271 -53.93 13.22 17.68
C ALA A 271 -55.01 14.29 17.48
N SER A 272 -55.81 14.15 16.43
CA SER A 272 -56.94 15.04 16.19
C SER A 272 -58.08 14.66 17.12
N ASP A 273 -58.42 15.53 18.08
CA ASP A 273 -59.56 15.34 19.01
C ASP A 273 -60.95 15.46 18.33
N ASP A 274 -60.99 15.45 17.00
CA ASP A 274 -62.19 15.33 16.17
C ASP A 274 -62.23 13.95 15.49
N ASP A 275 -62.86 12.97 16.15
CA ASP A 275 -63.92 12.17 15.49
C ASP A 275 -64.69 11.32 16.52
N ALA A 276 -65.59 11.97 17.27
CA ALA A 276 -66.63 11.28 18.05
C ALA A 276 -67.80 10.81 17.15
N GLN A 277 -67.50 10.26 15.96
CA GLN A 277 -68.50 9.70 15.05
C GLN A 277 -68.13 8.29 14.61
N THR A 278 -69.07 7.36 14.87
CA THR A 278 -68.97 5.96 14.47
C THR A 278 -68.97 5.83 12.94
N PRO A 279 -67.96 5.19 12.32
CA PRO A 279 -67.93 5.03 10.87
C PRO A 279 -69.03 4.06 10.38
N PRO A 280 -69.63 4.30 9.20
CA PRO A 280 -70.56 3.35 8.60
C PRO A 280 -69.83 2.05 8.20
N PRO A 281 -70.49 0.88 8.27
CA PRO A 281 -69.83 -0.42 8.41
C PRO A 281 -69.02 -0.94 7.20
N ASP A 282 -69.11 -0.29 6.03
CA ASP A 282 -68.63 -0.87 4.75
C ASP A 282 -67.24 -0.38 4.27
N ALA A 283 -66.59 0.55 4.97
CA ALA A 283 -65.31 1.12 4.52
C ALA A 283 -64.12 0.13 4.59
N LEU A 284 -64.08 -0.70 5.64
CA LEU A 284 -62.94 -1.59 5.95
C LEU A 284 -62.69 -2.67 4.90
N ALA A 285 -63.74 -3.16 4.22
CA ALA A 285 -63.64 -4.23 3.25
C ALA A 285 -62.78 -3.89 2.01
N ARG A 286 -62.64 -2.59 1.68
CA ARG A 286 -61.95 -2.15 0.45
C ARG A 286 -60.43 -1.97 0.62
N LEU A 287 -59.94 -1.76 1.84
CA LEU A 287 -58.51 -1.56 2.11
C LEU A 287 -57.73 -2.88 2.28
N PHE A 288 -58.34 -3.90 2.87
CA PHE A 288 -57.67 -5.18 3.14
C PHE A 288 -57.70 -6.19 1.97
N GLY A 289 -58.53 -5.96 0.95
CA GLY A 289 -58.76 -6.89 -0.16
C GLY A 289 -57.61 -7.11 -1.16
N ARG A 290 -56.38 -6.62 -0.91
CA ARG A 290 -55.30 -6.64 -1.93
C ARG A 290 -53.87 -6.93 -1.46
N ARG A 291 -53.65 -7.54 -0.29
CA ARG A 291 -52.28 -7.91 0.15
C ARG A 291 -52.13 -9.27 0.86
N ALA A 292 -52.80 -10.30 0.36
CA ALA A 292 -52.57 -11.68 0.77
C ALA A 292 -51.50 -12.38 -0.09
N SER A 293 -50.25 -12.47 0.41
CA SER A 293 -49.33 -13.60 0.17
C SER A 293 -47.97 -13.41 0.88
N HIS A 294 -47.41 -14.52 1.37
CA HIS A 294 -46.04 -14.68 1.89
C HIS A 294 -45.52 -13.74 3.00
N ARG A 295 -45.96 -14.00 4.24
CA ARG A 295 -44.99 -14.22 5.34
C ARG A 295 -45.49 -15.20 6.41
N ARG A 296 -44.65 -16.18 6.71
CA ARG A 296 -44.69 -17.25 7.72
C ARG A 296 -43.23 -17.74 7.87
N ASP A 297 -42.64 -18.10 9.01
CA ASP A 297 -42.97 -18.01 10.44
C ASP A 297 -41.63 -17.65 11.19
N ASN A 298 -41.47 -17.49 12.51
CA ASN A 298 -42.31 -17.66 13.72
C ASN A 298 -41.84 -16.66 14.82
N SER A 299 -42.62 -16.34 15.86
CA SER A 299 -42.43 -16.66 17.31
C SER A 299 -41.11 -17.37 17.74
N VAL A 300 -40.62 -17.30 18.99
CA VAL A 300 -41.06 -16.79 20.32
C VAL A 300 -39.83 -16.04 20.93
N ALA A 301 -39.81 -15.18 21.96
CA ALA A 301 -40.69 -14.80 23.10
C ALA A 301 -40.64 -13.26 23.32
N ALA A 302 -41.29 -12.55 24.26
CA ALA A 302 -41.80 -12.77 25.64
C ALA A 302 -40.70 -12.81 26.74
N ALA A 303 -40.78 -12.08 27.86
CA ALA A 303 -41.86 -11.21 28.37
C ALA A 303 -41.35 -10.09 29.34
N ASP A 304 -42.30 -9.28 29.84
CA ASP A 304 -42.36 -8.54 31.12
C ASP A 304 -41.26 -7.54 31.56
N ALA A 305 -41.65 -6.26 31.63
CA ALA A 305 -41.73 -5.47 32.88
C ALA A 305 -42.42 -4.11 32.61
N ALA A 306 -43.08 -3.52 33.61
CA ALA A 306 -43.81 -2.24 33.51
C ALA A 306 -43.69 -1.37 34.78
N ALA A 307 -44.13 -0.10 34.67
CA ALA A 307 -44.10 0.95 35.69
C ALA A 307 -42.69 1.47 36.07
N ALA A 308 -42.52 2.68 36.62
CA ALA A 308 -43.51 3.70 37.02
C ALA A 308 -43.11 5.11 36.50
N ALA A 309 -43.94 6.12 36.75
CA ALA A 309 -43.75 7.48 36.23
C ALA A 309 -43.67 8.56 37.33
N ASP A 310 -42.86 9.57 37.03
CA ASP A 310 -42.99 10.99 37.35
C ASP A 310 -42.70 11.56 38.77
N ALA A 311 -42.48 12.88 38.79
CA ALA A 311 -42.06 13.78 39.88
C ALA A 311 -40.63 13.53 40.44
N ASP A 312 -39.86 14.55 40.86
CA ASP A 312 -40.24 15.92 41.25
C ASP A 312 -39.16 16.98 40.86
N ALA A 313 -39.40 18.27 41.13
CA ALA A 313 -38.69 19.40 40.52
C ALA A 313 -37.63 20.14 41.37
N ALA A 314 -36.61 20.64 40.66
CA ALA A 314 -35.80 21.85 40.91
C ALA A 314 -35.11 22.09 42.27
N THR A 315 -33.77 22.24 42.25
CA THR A 315 -33.03 23.10 43.20
C THR A 315 -31.80 23.71 42.53
N LEU A 316 -31.29 24.84 43.04
CA LEU A 316 -30.20 25.63 42.44
C LEU A 316 -28.96 25.75 43.36
N ALA A 317 -27.81 26.04 42.73
CA ALA A 317 -26.58 26.66 43.26
C ALA A 317 -25.39 25.78 43.78
N ASN A 318 -24.21 26.09 43.20
CA ASN A 318 -22.82 26.06 43.73
C ASN A 318 -22.23 24.74 44.33
N ASN A 319 -21.15 24.17 43.77
CA ASN A 319 -19.78 24.73 43.77
C ASN A 319 -18.81 24.03 42.76
N SER A 320 -17.65 24.66 42.49
CA SER A 320 -16.52 24.21 41.63
C SER A 320 -15.44 23.41 42.44
N PRO A 321 -14.30 22.88 41.89
CA PRO A 321 -13.70 23.03 40.54
C PRO A 321 -13.01 21.82 39.84
N GLN A 322 -12.86 21.87 38.49
CA GLN A 322 -11.82 21.29 37.57
C GLN A 322 -11.33 19.81 37.69
N PRO A 323 -10.55 19.21 36.75
CA PRO A 323 -9.92 19.77 35.53
C PRO A 323 -10.20 19.07 34.18
N ASP A 324 -10.21 19.89 33.14
CA ASP A 324 -9.50 19.76 31.85
C ASP A 324 -9.52 18.42 31.08
N ALA A 325 -10.44 18.33 30.09
CA ALA A 325 -10.39 17.36 29.00
C ALA A 325 -10.26 18.08 27.64
N ALA A 326 -9.04 18.48 27.27
CA ALA A 326 -8.78 19.22 26.04
C ALA A 326 -9.01 18.35 24.77
N HIS A 327 -10.14 18.55 24.09
CA HIS A 327 -10.30 18.16 22.70
C HIS A 327 -9.35 18.99 21.83
N ILE A 328 -8.51 18.32 21.02
CA ILE A 328 -7.65 19.00 20.04
C ILE A 328 -8.34 18.95 18.69
N ASP A 329 -8.80 20.11 18.23
CA ASP A 329 -9.27 20.30 16.86
C ASP A 329 -8.12 20.14 15.85
N LEU A 330 -8.45 19.55 14.70
CA LEU A 330 -7.54 19.50 13.55
C LEU A 330 -7.73 20.77 12.72
N GLU A 331 -7.07 21.85 13.16
CA GLU A 331 -7.05 23.12 12.43
C GLU A 331 -6.54 22.99 10.99
N LYS A 332 -7.01 23.93 10.16
CA LYS A 332 -6.58 24.13 8.78
C LYS A 332 -5.04 24.20 8.69
N ALA A 333 -4.44 23.33 7.89
CA ALA A 333 -3.17 23.67 7.26
C ALA A 333 -3.41 24.89 6.35
N ALA A 334 -2.58 25.93 6.50
CA ALA A 334 -2.72 27.18 5.75
C ALA A 334 -2.52 26.96 4.24
N ALA A 335 -3.19 27.79 3.43
CA ALA A 335 -3.03 27.76 1.97
C ALA A 335 -1.69 28.39 1.57
N ALA A 336 -0.99 27.75 0.64
CA ALA A 336 0.00 28.38 -0.23
C ALA A 336 -0.65 28.60 -1.62
N PRO A 337 -0.36 29.70 -2.33
CA PRO A 337 -1.10 30.07 -3.54
C PRO A 337 -0.67 29.25 -4.77
N GLU A 338 -1.44 28.22 -5.12
CA GLU A 338 -1.30 27.47 -6.36
C GLU A 338 -1.87 28.29 -7.54
N SER A 339 -1.06 29.22 -8.06
CA SER A 339 -1.49 30.24 -9.03
C SER A 339 -0.53 30.39 -10.21
N LEU A 340 -0.43 29.35 -11.05
CA LEU A 340 0.06 29.45 -12.44
C LEU A 340 -0.44 28.23 -13.25
N TYR A 341 -0.73 28.43 -14.54
CA TYR A 341 -1.38 27.46 -15.46
C TYR A 341 -2.79 27.01 -15.01
N TYR A 342 -3.91 27.48 -15.58
CA TYR A 342 -4.16 27.87 -16.97
C TYR A 342 -5.00 29.15 -17.09
N ALA A 343 -4.80 29.89 -18.17
CA ALA A 343 -5.67 30.98 -18.62
C ALA A 343 -6.31 30.64 -19.99
N SER A 344 -7.29 31.44 -20.40
CA SER A 344 -7.95 31.39 -21.73
C SER A 344 -8.93 30.23 -22.01
N ALA A 345 -10.13 30.32 -21.41
CA ALA A 345 -11.39 30.02 -22.11
C ALA A 345 -12.49 30.92 -21.52
N ALA A 346 -12.97 31.91 -22.28
CA ALA A 346 -13.89 32.93 -21.78
C ALA A 346 -15.31 32.77 -22.33
N GLY A 347 -16.28 32.67 -21.41
CA GLY A 347 -17.68 33.06 -21.63
C GLY A 347 -18.54 32.23 -22.59
N LEU A 348 -19.38 31.34 -22.04
CA LEU A 348 -20.73 31.04 -22.53
C LEU A 348 -21.50 30.28 -21.42
N PRO A 349 -22.78 30.58 -21.13
CA PRO A 349 -23.54 29.89 -20.09
C PRO A 349 -24.36 28.74 -20.69
N TYR A 350 -23.87 27.50 -20.55
CA TYR A 350 -24.70 26.32 -20.79
C TYR A 350 -24.39 25.23 -19.75
N ALA A 351 -25.38 24.93 -18.92
CA ALA A 351 -25.28 23.87 -17.92
C ALA A 351 -25.66 22.53 -18.56
N VAL A 352 -24.70 21.60 -18.61
CA VAL A 352 -24.90 20.19 -18.98
C VAL A 352 -24.19 19.35 -17.95
N ASP A 353 -24.80 18.23 -17.54
CA ASP A 353 -24.25 17.33 -16.54
C ASP A 353 -22.96 16.65 -17.00
N ALA A 354 -21.82 17.27 -16.65
CA ALA A 354 -20.48 16.73 -16.86
C ALA A 354 -20.15 15.47 -16.02
N ALA A 355 -21.14 14.91 -15.33
CA ALA A 355 -21.01 13.69 -14.55
C ALA A 355 -20.94 12.42 -15.41
N ASP A 356 -21.79 12.33 -16.45
CA ASP A 356 -21.96 11.08 -17.21
C ASP A 356 -21.00 10.94 -18.40
N SER A 357 -20.51 12.05 -18.97
CA SER A 357 -19.64 12.03 -20.15
C SER A 357 -18.24 11.45 -19.86
N MET A 358 -17.75 11.58 -18.62
CA MET A 358 -16.48 10.97 -18.19
C MET A 358 -16.55 9.44 -18.08
N ASP A 359 -17.76 8.88 -17.91
CA ASP A 359 -17.95 7.45 -17.66
C ASP A 359 -17.95 6.63 -18.97
N LEU A 360 -18.23 7.26 -20.12
CA LEU A 360 -18.24 6.64 -21.45
C LEU A 360 -16.85 6.28 -22.00
N LEU A 361 -15.77 6.84 -21.46
CA LEU A 361 -14.40 6.45 -21.81
C LEU A 361 -13.86 5.28 -20.96
N ALA A 362 -14.65 4.75 -20.02
CA ALA A 362 -14.23 3.72 -19.06
C ALA A 362 -14.22 2.28 -19.62
N ILE A 363 -13.71 2.08 -20.84
CA ILE A 363 -13.72 0.81 -21.60
C ILE A 363 -12.87 -0.32 -20.95
N ASN A 364 -12.17 -0.06 -19.83
CA ASN A 364 -11.38 -1.07 -19.14
C ASN A 364 -11.50 -1.01 -17.59
N ARG A 365 -12.72 -1.23 -17.08
CA ARG A 365 -13.06 -1.14 -15.64
C ARG A 365 -12.54 -2.24 -14.67
N PRO A 366 -12.18 -3.49 -15.04
CA PRO A 366 -12.02 -4.56 -14.04
C PRO A 366 -10.80 -4.41 -13.12
N LEU A 367 -9.61 -4.06 -13.65
CA LEU A 367 -8.44 -3.82 -12.80
C LEU A 367 -8.56 -2.54 -11.95
N GLY A 368 -9.22 -1.50 -12.49
CA GLY A 368 -9.37 -0.21 -11.82
C GLY A 368 -10.21 -0.26 -10.55
N SER A 369 -11.21 -1.14 -10.49
CA SER A 369 -12.06 -1.34 -9.31
C SER A 369 -11.48 -2.35 -8.30
N ALA A 370 -10.80 -3.40 -8.78
CA ALA A 370 -10.24 -4.44 -7.91
C ALA A 370 -9.04 -3.96 -7.09
N LEU A 371 -8.12 -3.18 -7.67
CA LEU A 371 -6.88 -2.77 -6.99
C LEU A 371 -7.13 -1.93 -5.71
N PRO A 372 -8.04 -0.95 -5.66
CA PRO A 372 -8.41 -0.26 -4.41
C PRO A 372 -8.95 -1.20 -3.33
N ILE A 373 -9.77 -2.21 -3.69
CA ILE A 373 -10.36 -3.16 -2.75
C ILE A 373 -9.26 -4.06 -2.15
N LEU A 374 -8.37 -4.57 -3.00
CA LEU A 374 -7.21 -5.37 -2.59
C LEU A 374 -6.29 -4.57 -1.65
N VAL A 375 -5.92 -3.35 -2.03
CA VAL A 375 -5.05 -2.48 -1.22
C VAL A 375 -5.72 -2.07 0.10
N ALA A 376 -7.05 -1.90 0.14
CA ALA A 376 -7.79 -1.66 1.38
C ALA A 376 -7.69 -2.84 2.36
N TRP A 377 -7.70 -4.07 1.86
CA TRP A 377 -7.50 -5.27 2.67
C TRP A 377 -6.02 -5.42 3.08
N MET A 378 -5.07 -5.20 2.17
CA MET A 378 -3.63 -5.25 2.45
C MET A 378 -3.20 -4.22 3.51
N ASP A 379 -3.74 -3.00 3.47
CA ASP A 379 -3.51 -1.97 4.49
C ASP A 379 -4.26 -2.25 5.81
N GLY A 380 -5.11 -3.28 5.87
CA GLY A 380 -5.95 -3.54 7.04
C GLY A 380 -6.91 -2.38 7.34
N LEU A 381 -7.44 -1.70 6.31
CA LEU A 381 -8.44 -0.64 6.52
C LEU A 381 -9.70 -1.20 7.20
N HIS A 382 -10.02 -2.50 7.07
CA HIS A 382 -11.17 -3.12 7.73
C HIS A 382 -10.99 -3.37 9.24
N LEU A 383 -9.82 -3.07 9.79
CA LEU A 383 -9.55 -3.08 11.24
C LEU A 383 -9.78 -1.68 11.86
N ARG A 384 -10.22 -0.70 11.06
CA ARG A 384 -10.30 0.73 11.36
C ARG A 384 -11.51 1.40 10.67
#